data_AF-A0AB74HER4-F1
#
_entry.id   AF-A0AB74HER4-F1
#
_cell.length_a   1.000
_cell.length_b   1.000
_cell.length_c   1.000
_cell.angle_alpha   90.00
_cell.angle_beta   90.00
_cell.angle_gamma   90.00
#
_symmetry.space_group_name_H-M   'P 1'
#
loop_
_entity.id
_entity.type
_entity.pdbx_description
1 polymer ?
#
loop_
_entity_poly.entity_id
_entity_poly.type
_entity_poly.pdbx_seq_one_letter_code
_entity_poly.pdbx_strand_id
1 'polypeptide(L)' 'MDEETTSVLHADILRAVSKEGRPYECIEVKLGDVSVGRIFPRPLEMAAIKNALGYA' A
#
# COMPACT_ATOMS: atom_id res chain seq x y z
N MET A 1 -31.18 5.46 5.36
CA MET A 1 -29.93 6.22 5.20
C MET A 1 -28.85 5.18 5.36
N ASP A 2 -28.43 4.61 4.23
CA ASP A 2 -27.38 3.58 4.22
C ASP A 2 -26.11 4.22 4.76
N GLU A 3 -25.68 3.80 5.95
CA GLU A 3 -24.36 4.14 6.44
C GLU A 3 -23.37 3.64 5.39
N GLU A 4 -22.69 4.60 4.76
CA GLU A 4 -21.57 4.38 3.85
C GLU A 4 -20.73 3.25 4.42
N THR A 5 -20.74 2.12 3.73
CA THR A 5 -19.82 1.01 3.97
C THR A 5 -18.42 1.52 3.67
N THR A 6 -17.84 2.22 4.64
CA THR A 6 -16.45 2.63 4.66
C THR A 6 -15.65 1.38 4.38
N SER A 7 -14.93 1.37 3.26
CA SER A 7 -14.12 0.23 2.84
C SER A 7 -13.25 -0.19 4.00
N VAL A 8 -13.54 -1.38 4.53
CA VAL A 8 -12.93 -1.89 5.75
C VAL A 8 -11.41 -2.08 5.56
N LEU A 9 -10.96 -2.26 4.33
CA LEU A 9 -9.57 -2.47 3.94
C LEU A 9 -9.04 -1.31 3.08
N HIS A 10 -7.96 -0.68 3.53
CA HIS A 10 -7.20 0.35 2.80
C HIS A 10 -5.83 -0.16 2.41
N ALA A 11 -5.28 0.35 1.31
CA ALA A 11 -3.95 0.00 0.81
C ALA A 11 -3.20 1.26 0.42
N ASP A 12 -2.08 1.53 1.09
CA ASP A 12 -1.24 2.70 0.88
C ASP A 12 0.13 2.29 0.34
N ILE A 13 0.66 3.03 -0.64
CA ILE A 13 2.05 2.85 -1.09
C ILE A 13 2.97 3.55 -0.09
N LEU A 14 3.87 2.78 0.52
CA LEU A 14 4.82 3.24 1.52
C LEU A 14 6.25 3.13 1.00
N ARG A 15 7.00 4.23 1.09
CA ARG A 15 8.45 4.29 0.86
C ARG A 15 9.16 4.30 2.20
N ALA A 16 10.07 3.36 2.42
CA ALA A 16 10.77 3.19 3.69
C ALA A 16 12.22 2.74 3.46
N VAL A 17 12.98 2.65 4.56
CA VAL A 17 14.37 2.19 4.56
C VAL A 17 14.46 0.94 5.42
N SER A 18 15.06 -0.13 4.88
CA SER A 18 15.21 -1.40 5.59
C SER A 18 16.21 -1.28 6.74
N LYS A 19 16.27 -2.31 7.60
CA LYS A 19 17.29 -2.39 8.66
C LYS A 19 18.72 -2.38 8.12
N GLU A 20 18.91 -2.78 6.86
CA GLU A 20 20.21 -2.75 6.16
C GLU A 20 20.49 -1.40 5.48
N GLY A 21 19.63 -0.40 5.66
CA GLY A 21 19.78 0.93 5.05
C GLY A 21 19.35 1.01 3.59
N ARG A 22 18.69 -0.03 3.05
CA ARG A 22 18.26 -0.05 1.64
C ARG A 22 16.86 0.55 1.50
N PRO A 23 16.65 1.54 0.61
CA PRO A 23 15.31 2.04 0.35
C PRO A 23 14.47 0.95 -0.32
N TYR A 24 13.21 0.86 0.08
CA TYR A 24 12.24 -0.04 -0.53
C TYR A 24 10.87 0.61 -0.58
N GLU A 25 10.02 0.04 -1.44
CA GLU A 25 8.63 0.42 -1.54
C GLU A 25 7.77 -0.82 -1.35
N CYS A 26 6.68 -0.67 -0.60
CA CYS A 26 5.74 -1.73 -0.31
C CYS A 26 4.33 -1.16 -0.27
N ILE A 27 3.34 -2.04 -0.23
CA ILE A 27 1.95 -1.66 -0.03
C ILE A 27 1.58 -2.02 1.40
N GLU A 28 1.27 -1.04 2.23
CA GLU A 28 0.73 -1.26 3.56
C GLU A 28 -0.77 -1.42 3.48
N VAL A 29 -1.26 -2.49 4.10
CA VAL A 29 -2.68 -2.83 4.15
C VAL A 29 -3.18 -2.48 5.55
N LYS A 30 -4.27 -1.72 5.63
CA LYS A 30 -4.87 -1.24 6.89
C LYS A 30 -6.32 -1.66 7.02
N LEU A 31 -6.73 -1.96 8.25
CA LEU A 31 -8.11 -2.18 8.67
C LEU A 31 -8.54 -0.95 9.49
N GLY A 32 -9.23 0.00 8.86
CA GLY A 32 -9.33 1.37 9.40
C GLY A 32 -7.94 1.99 9.57
N ASP A 33 -7.59 2.42 10.79
CA ASP A 33 -6.27 3.01 11.11
C ASP A 33 -5.20 1.98 11.52
N VAL A 34 -5.56 0.69 11.61
CA VAL A 34 -4.66 -0.36 12.09
C VAL A 34 -3.92 -0.99 10.92
N SER A 35 -2.59 -0.92 10.90
CA SER A 35 -1.76 -1.66 9.93
C SER A 35 -1.85 -3.16 10.21
N VAL A 36 -2.33 -3.93 9.22
CA VAL A 36 -2.53 -5.38 9.32
C VAL A 36 -1.49 -6.18 8.52
N GLY A 37 -0.74 -5.53 7.64
CA GLY A 37 0.30 -6.20 6.88
C GLY A 37 0.95 -5.36 5.79
N ARG A 38 1.97 -5.93 5.17
CA ARG A 38 2.68 -5.33 4.04
C ARG A 38 2.86 -6.33 2.93
N ILE A 39 2.56 -5.89 1.71
CA ILE A 39 2.81 -6.63 0.49
C ILE A 39 4.05 -6.03 -0.15
N PHE A 40 4.95 -6.89 -0.64
CA PHE A 40 6.19 -6.49 -1.32
C PHE A 40 6.14 -6.96 -2.78
N PRO A 41 5.45 -6.21 -3.67
CA PRO A 41 5.41 -6.56 -5.08
C PRO A 41 6.79 -6.48 -5.71
N ARG A 42 6.99 -7.24 -6.78
CA ARG A 42 8.15 -7.09 -7.65
C ARG A 42 8.12 -5.72 -8.35
N PRO A 43 9.25 -5.22 -8.86
CA PRO A 43 9.30 -3.91 -9.51
C PRO A 43 8.27 -3.71 -10.65
N LEU A 44 8.03 -4.74 -11.47
CA LEU A 44 7.04 -4.68 -12.55
C LEU A 44 5.60 -4.56 -12.01
N GLU A 45 5.28 -5.31 -10.96
CA GLU A 45 3.97 -5.29 -10.32
C GLU A 45 3.71 -3.93 -9.67
N MET A 46 4.72 -3.39 -8.97
CA MET A 46 4.64 -2.07 -8.35
C MET A 46 4.44 -0.96 -9.39
N ALA A 47 5.13 -1.03 -10.54
CA ALA A 47 4.94 -0.09 -11.64
C ALA A 47 3.51 -0.13 -12.20
N ALA A 48 2.96 -1.34 -12.40
CA ALA A 48 1.58 -1.50 -12.87
C ALA A 48 0.55 -0.92 -11.87
N ILE A 49 0.76 -1.16 -10.57
CA ILE A 49 -0.11 -0.64 -9.50
C ILE A 49 -0.08 0.90 -9.46
N LYS A 50 1.11 1.51 -9.50
CA LYS A 50 1.24 2.97 -9.52
C LYS A 50 0.56 3.60 -10.74
N ASN A 51 0.72 3.00 -11.91
CA ASN A 51 0.08 3.47 -13.14
C ASN A 51 -1.44 3.43 -13.01
N ALA A 52 -2.00 2.31 -12.51
CA ALA A 52 -3.43 2.17 -12.29
C ALA A 52 -4.00 3.19 -11.29
N LEU A 53 -3.20 3.62 -10.33
CA LEU A 53 -3.55 4.60 -9.30
C LEU A 53 -3.23 6.06 -9.70
N GLY A 54 -2.65 6.30 -10.87
CA GLY A 54 -2.30 7.65 -11.34
C GLY A 54 -1.06 8.27 -10.66
N TYR A 55 -0.22 7.48 -9.98
CA TYR A 55 1.05 7.90 -9.37
C TYR A 55 2.22 7.93 -10.37
N ALA A 56 1.95 8.25 -11.64
CA ALA A 56 2.93 8.24 -12.73
C ALA A 56 4.15 9.14 -12.44
#